data_AF-A0A419N3Z3-F1
#
_entry.id   AF-A0A419N3Z3-F1
#
_cell.length_a   1.000
_cell.length_b   1.000
_cell.length_c   1.000
_cell.angle_alpha   90.00
_cell.angle_beta   90.00
_cell.angle_gamma   90.00
#
_symmetry.space_group_name_H-M   'P 1'
#
loop_
_entity.id
_entity.type
_entity.pdbx_description
1 polymer ?
#
loop_
_entity_poly.entity_id
_entity_poly.type
_entity_poly.pdbx_seq_one_letter_code
_entity_poly.pdbx_strand_id
1 'polypeptide(L)'
;MNKLASFYFPNTHYPIPHADFLRLQHAHNVGVMFLDMLDTQDSLGHVPSGDQLNSMASMVALLTDQLGKVVDTCETAIKTQMEDVYE
;
A
#
# COMPACT_ATOMS: atom_id res chain seq x y z
N MET A 1 6.37 0.02 20.37
CA MET A 1 6.24 -1.41 19.98
C MET A 1 4.98 -1.96 20.64
N ASN A 2 3.99 -2.41 19.87
CA ASN A 2 2.68 -2.83 20.39
C ASN A 2 2.78 -4.27 20.92
N LYS A 3 2.61 -4.44 22.24
CA LYS A 3 2.84 -5.70 22.97
C LYS A 3 1.84 -6.81 22.67
N LEU A 4 0.65 -6.46 22.16
CA LEU A 4 -0.40 -7.43 21.80
C LEU A 4 -0.02 -8.25 20.55
N ALA A 5 0.55 -7.59 19.54
CA ALA A 5 1.01 -8.26 18.32
C ALA A 5 2.15 -9.26 18.60
N SER A 6 3.05 -8.90 19.51
CA SER A 6 4.18 -9.75 19.92
C SER A 6 3.77 -11.02 20.67
N PHE A 7 2.61 -11.00 21.35
CA PHE A 7 2.14 -12.13 22.16
C PHE A 7 1.38 -13.17 21.33
N TYR A 8 0.54 -12.73 20.39
CA TYR A 8 -0.20 -13.63 19.50
C TYR A 8 0.62 -14.15 18.33
N PHE A 9 1.65 -13.41 17.94
CA PHE A 9 2.46 -13.76 16.78
C PHE A 9 3.96 -13.60 17.07
N PRO A 10 4.53 -14.46 17.93
CA PRO A 10 5.94 -14.35 18.34
C PRO A 10 6.94 -14.44 17.18
N ASN A 11 6.53 -14.97 16.01
CA ASN A 11 7.31 -15.04 14.77
C ASN A 11 6.80 -14.11 13.64
N THR A 12 6.09 -13.02 13.93
CA THR A 12 5.55 -12.09 12.88
C THR A 12 6.58 -11.20 12.19
N HIS A 13 7.87 -11.34 12.46
CA HIS A 13 8.86 -10.63 11.68
C HIS A 13 9.00 -11.27 10.29
N TYR A 14 8.06 -10.94 9.41
CA TYR A 14 8.15 -11.30 8.00
C TYR A 14 9.07 -10.32 7.29
N PRO A 15 10.27 -10.75 6.84
CA PRO A 15 11.10 -9.90 6.01
C PRO A 15 10.39 -9.69 4.68
N ILE A 16 9.91 -8.47 4.45
CA ILE A 16 9.32 -8.08 3.17
C ILE A 16 10.41 -8.20 2.10
N PRO A 17 10.17 -8.94 0.99
CA PRO A 17 11.12 -9.00 -0.11
C PRO A 17 11.44 -7.60 -0.64
N HIS A 18 12.69 -7.35 -1.03
CA HIS A 18 13.11 -6.02 -1.52
C HIS A 18 12.24 -5.50 -2.68
N ALA A 19 11.74 -6.39 -3.55
CA ALA A 19 10.82 -6.03 -4.63
C ALA A 19 9.48 -5.48 -4.12
N ASP A 20 8.93 -6.05 -3.06
CA ASP A 20 7.68 -5.60 -2.45
C ASP A 20 7.89 -4.32 -1.64
N PHE A 21 9.05 -4.16 -1.01
CA PHE A 21 9.45 -2.89 -0.42
C PHE A 21 9.51 -1.77 -1.48
N LEU A 22 10.08 -2.03 -2.66
CA LEU A 22 10.09 -1.04 -3.75
C LEU A 22 8.68 -0.72 -4.26
N ARG A 23 7.78 -1.72 -4.33
CA ARG A 23 6.37 -1.50 -4.69
C ARG A 23 5.66 -0.63 -3.65
N LEU A 24 5.87 -0.90 -2.36
CA LEU A 24 5.35 -0.07 -1.27
C LEU A 24 5.91 1.35 -1.31
N GLN A 25 7.21 1.50 -1.54
CA GLN A 25 7.86 2.81 -1.63
C GLN A 25 7.31 3.61 -2.83
N HIS A 26 7.09 2.95 -3.96
CA HIS A 26 6.47 3.58 -5.12
C HIS A 26 5.03 4.00 -4.84
N ALA A 27 4.21 3.11 -4.26
CA ALA A 27 2.83 3.44 -3.88
C ALA A 27 2.79 4.62 -2.89
N HIS A 28 3.68 4.64 -1.90
CA HIS A 28 3.82 5.77 -0.99
C HIS A 28 4.14 7.08 -1.73
N ASN A 29 5.14 7.08 -2.61
CA ASN A 29 5.55 8.29 -3.34
C ASN A 29 4.44 8.80 -4.26
N VAL A 30 3.71 7.91 -4.93
CA VAL A 30 2.54 8.27 -5.76
C VAL A 30 1.41 8.83 -4.89
N GLY A 31 1.18 8.28 -3.70
CA GLY A 31 0.21 8.79 -2.74
C GLY A 31 0.53 10.20 -2.26
N VAL A 32 1.80 10.48 -1.92
CA VAL A 32 2.27 11.82 -1.55
C VAL A 32 2.05 12.81 -2.70
N MET A 33 2.47 12.45 -3.91
CA MET A 33 2.25 13.26 -5.11
C MET A 33 0.76 13.56 -5.36
N PHE A 34 -0.12 12.60 -5.10
CA PHE A 34 -1.57 12.79 -5.23
C PHE A 34 -2.12 13.77 -4.19
N LEU A 35 -1.65 13.69 -2.94
CA LEU A 35 -2.02 14.64 -1.90
C LEU A 35 -1.54 16.07 -2.23
N ASP A 36 -0.33 16.22 -2.78
CA ASP A 36 0.19 17.52 -3.23
C ASP A 36 -0.67 18.12 -4.35
N MET A 37 -1.16 17.29 -5.29
CA MET A 37 -2.08 17.77 -6.33
C MET A 37 -3.42 18.25 -5.76
N LEU A 38 -3.97 17.54 -4.78
CA LEU A 38 -5.20 17.93 -4.10
C LEU A 38 -5.01 19.26 -3.35
N ASP A 39 -3.90 19.42 -2.63
CA ASP A 39 -3.57 20.66 -1.91
C ASP A 39 -3.38 21.84 -2.87
N THR A 40 -2.78 21.60 -4.03
CA THR A 40 -2.65 22.60 -5.09
C THR A 40 -4.01 23.00 -5.67
N GLN A 41 -4.94 22.05 -5.85
CA GLN A 41 -6.29 22.34 -6.34
C GLN A 41 -7.11 23.13 -5.31
N ASP A 42 -7.02 22.75 -4.02
CA ASP A 42 -7.74 23.41 -2.93
C ASP A 42 -7.24 24.84 -2.71
N SER A 43 -5.91 25.04 -2.68
CA SER A 43 -5.29 26.36 -2.50
C SER A 43 -5.59 27.34 -3.65
N LEU A 44 -5.82 26.83 -4.87
CA LEU A 44 -6.20 27.64 -6.02
C LEU A 44 -7.73 27.83 -6.15
N GLY A 45 -8.53 27.22 -5.28
CA GLY A 45 -10.00 27.23 -5.36
C GLY A 45 -10.52 26.64 -6.67
N HIS A 46 -9.76 25.75 -7.30
CA HIS A 46 -10.04 25.24 -8.63
C HIS A 46 -10.94 24.00 -8.54
N VAL A 47 -12.09 24.04 -9.22
CA VAL A 47 -12.92 22.84 -9.39
C VAL A 47 -12.23 21.94 -10.42
N PRO A 48 -11.90 20.67 -10.09
CA PRO A 48 -11.20 19.79 -11.02
C PRO A 48 -12.01 19.60 -12.30
N SER A 49 -11.35 19.71 -13.45
CA SER A 49 -11.99 19.37 -14.74
C SER A 49 -12.25 17.86 -14.84
N GLY A 50 -13.13 17.44 -15.76
CA GLY A 50 -13.41 16.02 -15.99
C GLY A 50 -12.15 15.20 -16.31
N ASP A 51 -11.21 15.76 -17.06
CA ASP A 51 -9.93 15.11 -17.37
C ASP A 51 -9.01 14.99 -16.15
N GLN A 52 -9.04 15.98 -15.25
CA GLN A 52 -8.32 15.92 -13.98
C GLN A 52 -8.91 14.82 -13.07
N LEU A 53 -10.23 14.74 -12.97
CA LEU A 53 -10.91 13.68 -12.22
C LEU A 53 -10.59 12.28 -12.77
N ASN A 54 -10.58 12.11 -14.10
CA ASN A 54 -10.20 10.85 -14.74
C ASN A 54 -8.74 10.47 -14.46
N SER A 55 -7.83 11.46 -14.50
CA SER A 55 -6.42 11.26 -14.15
C SER A 55 -6.25 10.87 -12.68
N MET A 56 -7.00 11.51 -11.78
CA MET A 56 -7.03 11.19 -10.36
C MET A 56 -7.57 9.77 -10.10
N ALA A 57 -8.67 9.39 -10.74
CA ALA A 57 -9.21 8.04 -10.67
C ALA A 57 -8.21 6.98 -11.15
N SER A 58 -7.45 7.29 -12.21
CA SER A 58 -6.40 6.40 -12.73
C SER A 58 -5.25 6.23 -11.75
N MET A 59 -4.82 7.31 -11.07
CA MET A 59 -3.78 7.23 -10.03
C MET A 59 -4.26 6.42 -8.82
N VAL A 60 -5.50 6.62 -8.38
CA VAL A 60 -6.10 5.83 -7.29
C VAL A 60 -6.20 4.35 -7.65
N ALA A 61 -6.58 4.02 -8.88
CA ALA A 61 -6.62 2.64 -9.36
C ALA A 61 -5.21 1.99 -9.35
N LEU A 62 -4.17 2.72 -9.79
CA LEU A 62 -2.80 2.24 -9.78
C LEU A 62 -2.25 2.03 -8.35
N LEU A 63 -2.54 2.97 -7.44
CA LEU A 63 -2.20 2.82 -6.02
C LEU A 63 -2.87 1.59 -5.40
N THR A 64 -4.15 1.39 -5.70
CA THR A 64 -4.93 0.26 -5.19
C THR A 64 -4.38 -1.08 -5.69
N ASP A 65 -4.03 -1.17 -6.98
CA ASP A 65 -3.41 -2.36 -7.57
C ASP A 65 -2.05 -2.68 -6.94
N GLN A 66 -1.21 -1.66 -6.73
CA GLN A 66 0.10 -1.88 -6.12
C GLN A 66 0.02 -2.29 -4.64
N LEU A 67 -0.93 -1.73 -3.89
CA LEU A 67 -1.19 -2.17 -2.51
C LEU A 67 -1.76 -3.59 -2.47
N GLY A 68 -2.67 -3.94 -3.39
CA GLY A 68 -3.23 -5.29 -3.52
C GLY A 68 -2.15 -6.35 -3.68
N LYS A 69 -1.17 -6.13 -4.58
CA LYS A 69 -0.04 -7.05 -4.80
C LYS A 69 0.81 -7.30 -3.56
N VAL A 70 0.99 -6.27 -2.72
CA VAL A 70 1.74 -6.40 -1.47
C VAL A 70 0.93 -7.19 -0.45
N VAL A 71 -0.37 -6.90 -0.33
CA VAL A 71 -1.28 -7.65 0.54
C VAL A 71 -1.31 -9.13 0.16
N ASP A 72 -1.47 -9.43 -1.14
CA ASP A 72 -1.47 -10.81 -1.64
C ASP A 72 -0.17 -11.53 -1.28
N THR A 73 0.98 -10.88 -1.45
CA THR A 73 2.28 -11.46 -1.11
C THR A 73 2.41 -11.73 0.39
N CYS A 74 1.96 -10.80 1.23
CA CYS A 74 1.92 -10.98 2.67
C CYS A 74 0.98 -12.12 3.07
N GLU A 75 -0.22 -12.22 2.49
CA GLU A 75 -1.17 -13.28 2.78
C GLU A 75 -0.64 -14.66 2.36
N THR A 76 -0.05 -14.77 1.16
CA THR A 76 0.58 -16.02 0.71
C THR A 76 1.66 -16.45 1.69
N ALA A 77 2.53 -15.54 2.09
CA ALA A 77 3.60 -15.86 3.01
C ALA A 77 3.11 -16.30 4.40
N ILE A 78 2.06 -15.66 4.93
CA ILE A 78 1.45 -16.05 6.20
C ILE A 78 0.83 -17.46 6.08
N LYS A 79 0.12 -17.74 4.97
CA LYS A 79 -0.46 -19.07 4.72
C LYS A 79 0.60 -20.17 4.65
N THR A 80 1.68 -19.95 3.90
CA THR A 80 2.79 -20.91 3.80
C THR A 80 3.42 -21.19 5.17
N GLN A 81 3.65 -20.17 6.00
CA GLN A 81 4.15 -20.37 7.36
C GLN A 81 3.19 -21.16 8.25
N MET A 82 1.88 -21.03 8.06
CA MET A 82 0.91 -21.82 8.82
C MET A 82 0.90 -23.29 8.36
N GLU A 83 1.02 -23.56 7.06
CA GLU A 83 1.09 -24.92 6.52
C GLU A 83 2.34 -25.67 7.01
N ASP A 84 3.51 -25.01 7.04
CA ASP A 84 4.77 -25.58 7.54
C ASP A 84 4.75 -25.93 9.05
N VAL A 85 3.79 -25.39 9.83
CA VAL A 85 3.65 -25.68 11.27
C VAL A 85 2.80 -26.94 11.53
N TYR A 86 2.08 -27.43 10.53
CA TYR A 86 1.22 -28.62 10.64
C TYR A 86 1.79 -29.87 9.95
N GLU A 87 2.99 -29.81 9.37
CA GLU A 87 3.84 -30.97 9.00
C GLU A 87 4.88 -31.30 10.09
#